data_AF-A0A7C2NNE7-F1
#
_entry.id   AF-A0A7C2NNE7-F1
#
_cell.length_a   1.000
_cell.length_b   1.000
_cell.length_c   1.000
_cell.angle_alpha   90.00
_cell.angle_beta   90.00
_cell.angle_gamma   90.00
#
_symmetry.space_group_name_H-M   'P 1'
#
loop_
_entity.id
_entity.type
_entity.pdbx_description
1 polymer ?
#
loop_
_entity_poly.entity_id
_entity_poly.type
_entity_poly.pdbx_seq_one_letter_code
_entity_poly.pdbx_strand_id
1 'polypeptide(L)'
;MQGMLDRLDAIETQMRGLGLWSLAPPSAEALASTTPFAHDTMPLEMWLQWIFLPRMRETIRQGIRPPAACNVHPFAAHTFVGHGLA
;
A
#
# COMPACT_ATOMS: atom_id res chain seq x y z
N MET A 1 2.02 -20.36 -1.79
CA MET A 1 2.14 -18.99 -1.24
C MET A 1 3.05 -18.06 -2.07
N GLN A 2 3.88 -18.57 -3.00
CA GLN A 2 4.78 -17.75 -3.84
C GLN A 2 4.07 -16.71 -4.73
N GLY A 3 2.95 -17.07 -5.35
CA GLY A 3 2.24 -16.18 -6.28
C GLY A 3 1.61 -14.91 -5.67
N MET A 4 1.57 -14.80 -4.34
CA MET A 4 1.08 -13.58 -3.68
C MET A 4 2.19 -12.58 -3.42
N LEU A 5 3.42 -13.04 -3.16
CA LEU A 5 4.60 -12.18 -3.07
C LEU A 5 4.93 -11.56 -4.43
N ASP A 6 4.80 -12.34 -5.50
CA ASP A 6 4.93 -11.87 -6.88
C ASP A 6 3.95 -10.71 -7.19
N ARG A 7 2.70 -10.81 -6.75
CA ARG A 7 1.73 -9.71 -6.90
C ARG A 7 2.12 -8.45 -6.13
N LEU A 8 2.74 -8.58 -4.95
CA LEU A 8 3.23 -7.42 -4.20
C LEU A 8 4.41 -6.76 -4.91
N ASP A 9 5.27 -7.55 -5.55
CA ASP A 9 6.36 -7.04 -6.39
C ASP A 9 5.85 -6.34 -7.65
N ALA A 10 4.82 -6.92 -8.28
CA ALA A 10 4.13 -6.29 -9.40
C ALA A 10 3.55 -4.94 -9.01
N ILE A 11 2.91 -4.80 -7.83
CA ILE A 11 2.41 -3.52 -7.32
C ILE A 11 3.55 -2.50 -7.19
N GLU A 12 4.67 -2.88 -6.56
CA GLU A 12 5.85 -2.01 -6.43
C GLU A 12 6.37 -1.55 -7.81
N THR A 13 6.47 -2.47 -8.76
CA THR A 13 6.89 -2.19 -10.14
C THR A 13 5.93 -1.23 -10.84
N GLN A 14 4.62 -1.44 -10.72
CA GLN A 14 3.62 -0.54 -11.32
C GLN A 14 3.67 0.85 -10.68
N MET A 15 3.77 0.94 -9.35
CA MET A 15 3.89 2.23 -8.65
C MET A 15 5.14 2.99 -9.09
N ARG A 16 6.28 2.31 -9.26
CA ARG A 16 7.50 2.90 -9.80
C ARG A 16 7.32 3.37 -11.24
N GLY A 17 6.71 2.56 -12.09
CA GLY A 17 6.43 2.90 -13.50
C GLY A 17 5.49 4.11 -13.64
N LEU A 18 4.54 4.27 -12.72
CA LEU A 18 3.61 5.39 -12.67
C LEU A 18 4.18 6.64 -11.96
N GLY A 19 5.40 6.57 -11.42
CA GLY A 19 6.00 7.67 -10.66
C GLY A 19 5.40 7.91 -9.27
N LEU A 20 4.59 6.98 -8.77
CA LEU A 20 3.96 7.01 -7.43
C LEU A 20 4.86 6.44 -6.32
N TRP A 21 6.08 6.02 -6.67
CA TRP A 21 7.02 5.45 -5.72
C TRP A 21 7.84 6.55 -5.05
N SER A 22 7.49 6.88 -3.80
CA SER A 22 8.25 7.89 -3.06
C SER A 22 9.57 7.34 -2.53
N LEU A 23 10.67 7.99 -2.87
CA LEU A 23 12.02 7.64 -2.40
C LEU A 23 12.28 8.05 -0.95
N ALA A 24 11.53 9.03 -0.44
CA ALA A 24 11.61 9.49 0.93
C ALA A 24 10.62 8.73 1.82
N PRO A 25 11.03 8.29 3.02
CA PRO A 25 10.10 7.75 4.01
C PRO A 25 9.16 8.85 4.51
N PRO A 26 7.90 8.52 4.84
CA PRO A 26 6.99 9.44 5.50
C PRO A 26 7.51 9.79 6.90
N SER A 27 7.08 10.93 7.42
CA SER A 27 7.40 11.35 8.79
C SER A 27 6.95 10.32 9.82
N ALA A 28 7.66 10.24 10.95
CA ALA A 28 7.32 9.33 12.04
C ALA A 28 5.88 9.51 12.55
N GLU A 29 5.39 10.75 12.57
CA GLU A 29 3.99 11.07 12.93
C GLU A 29 2.99 10.43 11.97
N ALA A 30 3.29 10.44 10.67
CA ALA A 30 2.42 9.85 9.66
C ALA A 30 2.45 8.32 9.73
N LEU A 31 3.62 7.73 9.98
CA LEU A 31 3.77 6.29 10.27
C LEU A 31 3.03 5.85 11.55
N ALA A 32 2.98 6.73 12.55
CA ALA A 32 2.26 6.52 13.80
C ALA A 32 0.76 6.84 13.71
N SER A 33 0.25 7.23 12.54
CA SER A 33 -1.16 7.55 12.36
C SER A 33 -2.03 6.34 12.66
N THR A 34 -3.01 6.53 13.56
CA THR A 34 -4.01 5.51 13.93
C THR A 34 -5.21 5.53 13.01
N THR A 35 -5.29 6.48 12.08
CA THR A 35 -6.37 6.59 11.09
C THR A 35 -6.28 5.47 10.05
N PRO A 36 -7.43 5.02 9.50
CA PRO A 36 -7.40 4.01 8.44
C PRO A 36 -6.62 4.52 7.23
N PHE A 37 -5.67 3.73 6.76
CA PHE A 37 -4.79 4.04 5.62
C PHE A 37 -3.89 5.28 5.79
N ALA A 38 -3.77 5.82 7.01
CA ALA A 38 -3.03 7.06 7.27
C ALA A 38 -3.40 8.23 6.35
N HIS A 39 -4.63 8.24 5.82
CA HIS A 39 -5.10 9.14 4.75
C HIS A 39 -5.05 10.63 5.10
N ASP A 40 -5.04 10.94 6.40
CA ASP A 40 -4.90 12.30 6.93
C ASP A 40 -3.45 12.82 6.83
N THR A 41 -2.48 11.92 7.02
CA THR A 41 -1.08 12.28 7.26
C THR A 41 -0.14 11.99 6.08
N MET A 42 -0.55 11.12 5.14
CA MET A 42 0.25 10.78 3.97
C MET A 42 -0.62 10.32 2.79
N PRO A 43 -0.14 10.45 1.55
CA PRO A 43 -0.82 9.90 0.39
C PRO A 43 -0.88 8.36 0.43
N LEU A 44 -1.90 7.80 -0.24
CA LEU A 44 -2.15 6.36 -0.26
C LEU A 44 -0.96 5.56 -0.82
N GLU A 45 -0.23 6.11 -1.80
CA GLU A 45 0.97 5.47 -2.37
C GLU A 45 2.09 5.29 -1.33
N MET A 46 2.30 6.28 -0.46
CA MET A 46 3.26 6.18 0.65
C MET A 46 2.80 5.12 1.65
N TRP A 47 1.51 5.11 1.99
CA TRP A 47 0.96 4.09 2.87
C TRP A 47 1.10 2.68 2.27
N LEU A 48 0.88 2.54 0.97
CA LEU A 48 1.01 1.27 0.25
C LEU A 48 2.45 0.73 0.34
N GLN A 49 3.45 1.55 0.02
CA GLN A 49 4.83 1.09 0.00
C GLN A 49 5.43 0.88 1.40
N TRP A 50 5.10 1.74 2.39
CA TRP A 50 5.75 1.75 3.70
C TRP A 50 5.02 0.93 4.76
N ILE A 51 3.71 0.74 4.63
CA ILE A 51 2.89 0.00 5.61
C ILE A 51 2.33 -1.28 5.00
N PHE A 52 1.67 -1.18 3.84
CA PHE A 52 0.95 -2.32 3.27
C PHE A 52 1.86 -3.40 2.70
N LEU A 53 2.79 -3.04 1.79
CA LEU A 53 3.74 -3.98 1.18
C LEU A 53 4.53 -4.78 2.22
N PRO A 54 5.24 -4.16 3.20
CA PRO A 54 6.01 -4.91 4.19
C PRO A 54 5.11 -5.78 5.07
N ARG A 55 3.97 -5.26 5.57
CA ARG A 55 3.02 -6.06 6.37
C ARG A 55 2.52 -7.27 5.60
N MET A 56 2.14 -7.10 4.34
CA MET A 56 1.61 -8.20 3.52
C MET A 56 2.71 -9.23 3.24
N ARG A 57 3.93 -8.79 2.92
CA ARG A 57 5.10 -9.67 2.75
C ARG A 57 5.35 -10.50 4.01
N GLU A 58 5.31 -9.88 5.19
CA GLU A 58 5.46 -10.58 6.47
C GLU A 58 4.30 -11.54 6.73
N THR A 59 3.06 -11.10 6.55
CA THR A 59 1.85 -11.93 6.75
C THR A 59 1.90 -13.19 5.89
N ILE A 60 2.28 -13.06 4.60
CA ILE A 60 2.46 -14.19 3.68
C ILE A 60 3.62 -15.09 4.12
N ARG A 61 4.75 -14.51 4.52
CA ARG A 61 5.93 -15.26 5.02
C ARG A 61 5.61 -16.06 6.27
N GLN A 62 4.82 -15.49 7.18
CA GLN A 62 4.35 -16.13 8.40
C GLN A 62 3.22 -17.15 8.13
N GLY A 63 2.74 -17.27 6.89
CA GLY A 63 1.61 -18.14 6.54
C GLY A 63 0.29 -17.72 7.18
N ILE A 64 0.22 -16.51 7.73
CA ILE A 64 -0.98 -15.96 8.35
C ILE A 64 -1.93 -15.58 7.21
N ARG A 65 -3.21 -15.96 7.35
CA ARG A 65 -4.21 -15.54 6.36
C ARG A 65 -4.30 -14.02 6.39
N PRO A 66 -4.14 -13.33 5.24
CA PRO A 66 -4.31 -11.87 5.20
C PRO A 66 -5.69 -11.52 5.76
N PRO A 67 -5.83 -10.39 6.47
CA PRO A 67 -7.13 -9.96 6.96
C PRO A 67 -8.09 -9.92 5.76
N ALA A 68 -9.18 -10.68 5.83
CA ALA A 68 -10.16 -10.80 4.74
C ALA A 68 -10.78 -9.43 4.35
N ALA A 69 -10.63 -8.43 5.22
CA ALA A 69 -11.11 -7.07 5.05
C ALA A 69 -10.03 -6.10 4.52
N CYS A 70 -9.26 -6.49 3.51
CA CYS A 70 -8.47 -5.54 2.73
C CYS A 70 -9.39 -4.68 1.84
N ASN A 71 -10.25 -3.85 2.44
CA ASN A 71 -11.07 -2.84 1.77
C ASN A 71 -10.25 -1.62 1.31
N VAL A 72 -8.95 -1.80 1.05
CA VAL A 72 -8.13 -0.78 0.39
C VAL A 72 -8.62 -0.53 -1.03
N HIS A 73 -9.25 -1.53 -1.68
CA HIS A 73 -9.69 -1.42 -3.07
C HIS A 73 -10.71 -0.30 -3.33
N PRO A 74 -11.84 -0.17 -2.60
CA PRO A 74 -12.76 0.95 -2.80
C PRO A 74 -12.13 2.31 -2.50
N PHE A 75 -11.22 2.39 -1.51
CA PHE A 75 -10.53 3.64 -1.18
C PHE A 75 -9.49 4.04 -2.24
N ALA A 76 -8.76 3.06 -2.78
CA ALA A 76 -7.84 3.23 -3.88
C ALA A 76 -8.56 3.67 -5.15
N ALA A 77 -9.68 3.04 -5.50
CA ALA A 77 -10.48 3.43 -6.66
C ALA A 77 -10.95 4.88 -6.56
N HIS A 78 -11.40 5.33 -5.38
CA HIS A 78 -11.78 6.73 -5.16
C HIS A 78 -10.60 7.69 -5.26
N THR A 79 -9.44 7.33 -4.72
CA THR A 79 -8.23 8.18 -4.74
C THR A 79 -7.62 8.28 -6.15
N PHE A 80 -7.51 7.16 -6.87
CA PHE A 80 -6.86 7.10 -8.18
C PHE A 80 -7.76 7.57 -9.34
N VAL A 81 -9.08 7.43 -9.24
CA VAL A 81 -9.99 7.99 -10.26
C VAL A 81 -9.90 9.53 -10.31
N GLY A 82 -9.62 10.17 -9.17
CA GLY A 82 -9.34 11.60 -9.11
C GLY A 82 -8.02 12.02 -9.77
N HIS A 83 -7.09 11.08 -9.97
CA HIS A 83 -5.76 11.33 -10.53
C HIS A 83 -5.70 11.12 -12.07
N GLY A 84 -6.82 10.78 -12.72
CA GLY A 84 -6.88 10.55 -14.18
C GLY A 84 -6.26 9.22 -14.65
N LEU A 85 -6.00 8.30 -13.72
CA LEU A 85 -5.48 6.95 -13.99
C LEU A 85 -6.64 5.95 -14.07
N ALA A 86 -7.50 6.10 -15.10
CA ALA A 86 -8.61 5.19 -15.40
C ALA A 86 -8.39 4.42 -16.71
#